data_AF-A0AAW0D6D6-F1
#
_entry.id   AF-A0AAW0D6D6-F1
#
_cell.length_a   1.000
_cell.length_b   1.000
_cell.length_c   1.000
_cell.angle_alpha   90.00
_cell.angle_beta   90.00
_cell.angle_gamma   90.00
#
_symmetry.space_group_name_H-M   'P 1'
#
loop_
_entity.id
_entity.type
_entity.pdbx_description
1 polymer ?
#
loop_
_entity_poly.entity_id
_entity_poly.type
_entity_poly.pdbx_seq_one_letter_code
_entity_poly.pdbx_strand_id
1 'polypeptide(L)'
;MAAENGSEDSIWGRVLICGGTDWLRLGRRDKPGANAKADEEEHPDLPEPHILRSLGNVKAKSIHTSCSGCHFVVLDTDGAAYLFGRNNFSSLGLDPSEFEYISENAPMKLSPTELGASSNTKFIHAACGRNHTLLVGSDGNVWTAGANSLGQCGQPPSAQVGGFKKVEGLTVDGQREHVIMASAEFDVVEVFAFGSGEKGQLGNGTTGERITTGNKTAFDIVDQPLLIRSLAEKTIVQIASGQQHSVALDDEGFVYVWGYNGYCRLGLGNQVDQLRPKVVPQFITEITVPKGEGNEKEKKEVGTAKFITAGPTNSVVIDKQGMYWLAGKWKNSGDGSSGSPYTTFRYLQDIMACKVTHAACGGVTHWVLTPDDSDEKPGASGTAGVMTVAWGQNASNGELGLGVDEPKSATKPTRHVPLEGIDVIQIAAGQNTTLFLARPPPPESKPGPTQTNGGANEEEEGDKWSDLPRHPEEVVDTPELCLVCGRDNGDDDSPLECEKCDNPYHLGCLNPPLKAIPDGEWFCPKCEKTPGAALRGYTAPSYAKSASGSGAPDSSAMDEDEEDGTKKGGRGKRKASSEAGKGSKKKKQ
;
A
#
# COMPACT_ATOMS: atom_id res chain seq x y z
N MET A 1 -19.64 -20.40 12.62
CA MET A 1 -19.98 -21.76 12.16
C MET A 1 -18.95 -22.72 12.74
N ALA A 2 -19.26 -24.02 12.89
CA ALA A 2 -18.28 -24.98 13.41
C ALA A 2 -17.19 -25.26 12.35
N ALA A 3 -15.97 -25.53 12.81
CA ALA A 3 -14.85 -25.83 11.93
C ALA A 3 -15.00 -27.21 11.27
N GLU A 4 -14.89 -27.26 9.94
CA GLU A 4 -14.53 -28.49 9.24
C GLU A 4 -13.01 -28.57 9.12
N ASN A 5 -12.43 -29.67 9.59
CA ASN A 5 -10.99 -29.92 9.51
C ASN A 5 -10.59 -30.30 8.07
N GLY A 6 -10.38 -29.30 7.22
CA GLY A 6 -9.39 -29.35 6.15
C GLY A 6 -8.19 -28.51 6.54
N SER A 7 -6.97 -28.93 6.23
CA SER A 7 -5.81 -28.05 6.36
C SER A 7 -5.92 -26.97 5.28
N GLU A 8 -6.40 -25.78 5.65
CA GLU A 8 -6.28 -24.60 4.82
C GLU A 8 -4.79 -24.34 4.55
N ASP A 9 -4.31 -24.68 3.35
CA ASP A 9 -3.08 -24.12 2.83
C ASP A 9 -3.31 -22.60 2.72
N SER A 10 -2.84 -21.88 3.76
CA SER A 10 -3.03 -20.44 3.91
C SER A 10 -2.71 -19.74 2.60
N ILE A 11 -3.69 -19.05 2.03
CA ILE A 11 -3.53 -18.29 0.77
C ILE A 11 -2.28 -17.43 0.87
N TRP A 12 -1.40 -17.59 -0.11
CA TRP A 12 -0.11 -16.91 -0.23
C TRP A 12 0.18 -16.62 -1.71
N GLY A 13 1.07 -15.67 -1.96
CA GLY A 13 1.52 -15.30 -3.29
C GLY A 13 2.97 -14.80 -3.34
N ARG A 14 3.36 -14.37 -4.53
CA ARG A 14 4.61 -13.68 -4.86
C ARG A 14 4.35 -12.18 -4.94
N VAL A 15 5.39 -11.38 -4.70
CA VAL A 15 5.30 -9.91 -4.75
C VAL A 15 5.74 -9.42 -6.13
N LEU A 16 4.85 -8.71 -6.81
CA LEU A 16 5.18 -7.91 -7.99
C LEU A 16 5.22 -6.42 -7.61
N ILE A 17 5.97 -5.62 -8.35
CA ILE A 17 6.16 -4.18 -8.13
C ILE A 17 6.08 -3.40 -9.46
N CYS A 18 5.37 -2.27 -9.47
CA CYS A 18 5.48 -1.24 -10.52
C CYS A 18 5.51 0.17 -9.92
N GLY A 19 5.86 1.16 -10.73
CA GLY A 19 6.06 2.55 -10.30
C GLY A 19 7.49 2.87 -9.91
N GLY A 20 7.69 4.03 -9.29
CA GLY A 20 9.01 4.58 -9.04
C GLY A 20 9.73 3.91 -7.86
N THR A 21 11.06 3.80 -7.96
CA THR A 21 11.93 3.19 -6.94
C THR A 21 12.89 4.19 -6.24
N ASP A 22 13.01 5.45 -6.69
CA ASP A 22 13.76 6.50 -5.96
C ASP A 22 12.99 6.96 -4.71
N TRP A 23 13.09 6.16 -3.65
CA TRP A 23 12.42 6.36 -2.36
C TRP A 23 12.67 7.74 -1.74
N LEU A 24 13.76 8.41 -2.08
CA LEU A 24 14.10 9.75 -1.57
C LEU A 24 13.41 10.86 -2.37
N ARG A 25 13.10 10.66 -3.66
CA ARG A 25 12.46 11.67 -4.51
C ARG A 25 10.97 11.47 -4.76
N LEU A 26 10.40 10.27 -4.62
CA LEU A 26 8.97 10.02 -4.89
C LEU A 26 8.05 11.08 -4.26
N GLY A 27 7.23 11.73 -5.08
CA GLY A 27 6.29 12.76 -4.63
C GLY A 27 6.90 14.10 -4.19
N ARG A 28 8.19 14.34 -4.44
CA ARG A 28 8.88 15.62 -4.23
C ARG A 28 9.18 16.27 -5.59
N ARG A 29 9.48 17.57 -5.61
CA ARG A 29 9.98 18.26 -6.82
C ARG A 29 11.48 18.02 -6.97
N ASP A 30 11.95 17.88 -8.21
CA ASP A 30 13.37 17.75 -8.50
C ASP A 30 14.18 18.96 -8.03
N LYS A 31 15.38 18.69 -7.51
CA LYS A 31 16.35 19.74 -7.18
C LYS A 31 16.94 20.30 -8.48
N PRO A 32 17.07 21.63 -8.64
CA PRO A 32 17.74 22.21 -9.80
C PRO A 32 19.17 21.67 -9.94
N GLY A 33 19.46 20.98 -11.06
CA GLY A 33 20.78 20.41 -11.33
C GLY A 33 20.97 18.92 -11.00
N ALA A 34 19.89 18.18 -10.67
CA ALA A 34 19.94 16.71 -10.59
C ALA A 34 20.34 16.07 -11.94
N ASN A 35 21.10 14.98 -11.90
CA ASN A 35 21.56 14.27 -13.09
C ASN A 35 20.60 13.12 -13.42
N ALA A 36 19.40 13.47 -13.91
CA ALA A 36 18.26 12.57 -14.07
C ALA A 36 18.60 11.21 -14.69
N LYS A 37 19.54 11.13 -15.65
CA LYS A 37 19.95 9.86 -16.27
C LYS A 37 20.65 8.89 -15.32
N ALA A 38 21.60 9.38 -14.51
CA ALA A 38 22.31 8.52 -13.57
C ALA A 38 21.39 8.09 -12.42
N ASP A 39 20.47 8.97 -12.02
CA ASP A 39 19.45 8.68 -11.01
C ASP A 39 18.45 7.62 -11.52
N GLU A 40 18.08 7.67 -12.80
CA GLU A 40 17.16 6.73 -13.47
C GLU A 40 17.82 5.35 -13.75
N GLU A 41 19.14 5.30 -13.97
CA GLU A 41 19.91 4.05 -14.07
C GLU A 41 20.05 3.33 -12.69
N GLU A 42 20.16 4.07 -11.59
CA GLU A 42 20.27 3.49 -10.23
C GLU A 42 18.90 3.17 -9.61
N HIS A 43 17.87 3.96 -9.92
CA HIS A 43 16.53 3.89 -9.34
C HIS A 43 15.43 4.05 -10.41
N PRO A 44 15.22 3.04 -11.29
CA PRO A 44 14.30 3.15 -12.41
C PRO A 44 12.82 3.29 -11.97
N ASP A 45 12.06 4.05 -12.74
CA ASP A 45 10.60 3.93 -12.80
C ASP A 45 10.24 2.61 -13.50
N LEU A 46 9.44 1.76 -12.86
CA LEU A 46 8.99 0.48 -13.44
C LEU A 46 7.64 0.69 -14.14
N PRO A 47 7.56 0.71 -15.49
CA PRO A 47 6.34 1.06 -16.23
C PRO A 47 5.28 -0.06 -16.22
N GLU A 48 5.65 -1.27 -15.81
CA GLU A 48 4.82 -2.48 -15.74
C GLU A 48 5.21 -3.34 -14.51
N PRO A 49 4.40 -4.34 -14.11
CA PRO A 49 4.67 -5.15 -12.92
C PRO A 49 5.85 -6.10 -13.11
N HIS A 50 6.87 -5.94 -12.28
CA HIS A 50 8.06 -6.79 -12.25
C HIS A 50 8.00 -7.76 -11.06
N ILE A 51 8.50 -8.99 -11.22
CA ILE A 51 8.74 -9.92 -10.12
C ILE A 51 9.85 -9.36 -9.22
N LEU A 52 9.54 -9.06 -7.95
CA LEU A 52 10.52 -8.50 -7.01
C LEU A 52 11.47 -9.61 -6.52
N ARG A 53 12.63 -9.77 -7.16
CA ARG A 53 13.58 -10.89 -6.94
C ARG A 53 13.99 -11.07 -5.48
N SER A 54 14.18 -9.97 -4.75
CA SER A 54 14.56 -9.99 -3.34
C SER A 54 13.57 -10.79 -2.47
N LEU A 55 12.28 -10.73 -2.79
CA LEU A 55 11.17 -11.44 -2.14
C LEU A 55 10.63 -12.62 -2.97
N GLY A 56 11.14 -12.88 -4.18
CA GLY A 56 10.68 -13.99 -5.03
C GLY A 56 10.71 -15.35 -4.34
N ASN A 57 11.70 -15.58 -3.46
CA ASN A 57 11.78 -16.80 -2.66
C ASN A 57 11.06 -16.75 -1.30
N VAL A 58 10.16 -15.78 -1.09
CA VAL A 58 9.31 -15.64 0.10
C VAL A 58 7.87 -16.01 -0.28
N LYS A 59 7.17 -16.73 0.62
CA LYS A 59 5.72 -16.94 0.53
C LYS A 59 5.02 -15.78 1.25
N ALA A 60 4.68 -14.73 0.50
CA ALA A 60 4.00 -13.56 1.06
C ALA A 60 2.52 -13.90 1.32
N LYS A 61 2.04 -13.55 2.51
CA LYS A 61 0.64 -13.71 2.95
C LYS A 61 -0.18 -12.44 2.75
N SER A 62 0.42 -11.27 2.94
CA SER A 62 -0.23 -9.97 2.70
C SER A 62 0.79 -8.86 2.46
N ILE A 63 0.35 -7.81 1.77
CA ILE A 63 1.12 -6.61 1.41
C ILE A 63 0.41 -5.35 1.91
N HIS A 64 1.15 -4.36 2.41
CA HIS A 64 0.59 -3.18 3.08
C HIS A 64 1.34 -1.91 2.72
N THR A 65 0.60 -0.81 2.54
CA THR A 65 1.09 0.56 2.33
C THR A 65 -0.04 1.57 2.62
N SER A 66 0.18 2.86 2.36
CA SER A 66 -0.88 3.88 2.30
C SER A 66 -0.82 4.68 1.00
N CYS A 67 -2.00 5.11 0.55
CA CYS A 67 -2.18 6.06 -0.56
C CYS A 67 -1.37 7.37 -0.43
N SER A 68 -0.90 7.70 0.78
CA SER A 68 -0.12 8.90 1.09
C SER A 68 1.35 8.60 1.44
N GLY A 69 1.77 7.33 1.38
CA GLY A 69 3.08 6.84 1.79
C GLY A 69 3.98 6.37 0.63
N CYS A 70 5.28 6.22 0.92
CA CYS A 70 6.30 5.71 0.01
C CYS A 70 7.11 4.58 0.68
N HIS A 71 6.45 3.75 1.46
CA HIS A 71 7.05 2.60 2.16
C HIS A 71 6.05 1.45 2.25
N PHE A 72 6.58 0.24 2.46
CA PHE A 72 5.83 -0.99 2.31
C PHE A 72 6.18 -2.00 3.41
N VAL A 73 5.19 -2.81 3.78
CA VAL A 73 5.36 -3.98 4.64
C VAL A 73 4.77 -5.20 3.95
N VAL A 74 5.58 -6.24 3.79
CA VAL A 74 5.14 -7.57 3.31
C VAL A 74 5.21 -8.54 4.48
N LEU A 75 4.12 -9.24 4.77
CA LEU A 75 4.09 -10.28 5.81
C LEU A 75 4.20 -11.67 5.16
N ASP A 76 5.08 -12.54 5.68
CA ASP A 76 5.23 -13.92 5.20
C ASP A 76 4.30 -14.91 5.92
N THR A 77 4.22 -16.15 5.42
CA THR A 77 3.46 -17.24 6.07
C THR A 77 4.01 -17.65 7.44
N ASP A 78 5.28 -17.37 7.72
CA ASP A 78 5.94 -17.67 8.98
C ASP A 78 5.66 -16.61 10.06
N GLY A 79 5.15 -15.45 9.68
CA GLY A 79 4.77 -14.35 10.57
C GLY A 79 5.85 -13.30 10.77
N ALA A 80 6.83 -13.21 9.86
CA ALA A 80 7.79 -12.13 9.83
C ALA A 80 7.34 -11.02 8.85
N ALA A 81 7.83 -9.81 9.09
CA ALA A 81 7.63 -8.65 8.24
C ALA A 81 8.90 -8.36 7.43
N TYR A 82 8.72 -7.97 6.17
CA TYR A 82 9.75 -7.45 5.29
C TYR A 82 9.41 -5.99 4.98
N LEU A 83 10.28 -5.07 5.40
CA LEU A 83 10.05 -3.63 5.35
C LEU A 83 11.01 -2.97 4.36
N PHE A 84 10.47 -2.12 3.49
CA PHE A 84 11.27 -1.34 2.53
C PHE A 84 10.60 -0.02 2.12
N GLY A 85 11.36 0.82 1.43
CA GLY A 85 11.01 2.17 1.01
C GLY A 85 11.52 3.26 1.93
N ARG A 86 10.87 4.42 1.89
CA ARG A 86 11.23 5.64 2.63
C ARG A 86 11.17 5.45 4.15
N ASN A 87 12.22 5.85 4.86
CA ASN A 87 12.35 5.78 6.34
C ASN A 87 12.29 7.15 7.04
N ASN A 88 11.72 8.18 6.39
CA ASN A 88 11.51 9.50 7.02
C ASN A 88 10.83 9.35 8.40
N PHE A 89 11.33 10.09 9.39
CA PHE A 89 10.84 10.04 10.77
C PHE A 89 10.93 8.64 11.42
N SER A 90 11.84 7.76 10.98
CA SER A 90 11.92 6.36 11.45
C SER A 90 10.69 5.50 11.08
N SER A 91 10.01 5.77 9.95
CA SER A 91 8.79 5.04 9.56
C SER A 91 8.97 3.52 9.42
N LEU A 92 10.19 3.04 9.18
CA LEU A 92 10.55 1.62 9.12
C LEU A 92 11.30 1.15 10.38
N GLY A 93 11.30 1.96 11.46
CA GLY A 93 11.88 1.62 12.76
C GLY A 93 13.38 1.85 12.91
N LEU A 94 14.10 2.24 11.86
CA LEU A 94 15.53 2.55 11.88
C LEU A 94 15.81 4.05 12.04
N ASP A 95 17.00 4.43 12.50
CA ASP A 95 17.41 5.83 12.60
C ASP A 95 17.53 6.47 11.19
N PRO A 96 16.79 7.55 10.89
CA PRO A 96 16.81 8.17 9.57
C PRO A 96 18.14 8.88 9.24
N SER A 97 19.03 9.09 10.21
CA SER A 97 20.38 9.62 9.98
C SER A 97 21.39 8.57 9.52
N GLU A 98 21.10 7.28 9.78
CA GLU A 98 21.87 6.14 9.25
C GLU A 98 21.20 5.54 7.99
N PHE A 99 19.86 5.53 7.96
CA PHE A 99 19.06 4.92 6.90
C PHE A 99 17.91 5.84 6.48
N GLU A 100 18.12 6.72 5.48
CA GLU A 100 17.03 7.55 4.94
C GLU A 100 15.95 6.72 4.21
N TYR A 101 16.33 5.57 3.67
CA TYR A 101 15.44 4.58 3.07
C TYR A 101 16.01 3.15 3.25
N ILE A 102 15.20 2.14 2.95
CA ILE A 102 15.59 0.73 2.86
C ILE A 102 15.23 0.25 1.45
N SER A 103 16.18 -0.27 0.68
CA SER A 103 15.89 -0.71 -0.69
C SER A 103 14.99 -1.95 -0.72
N GLU A 104 14.07 -1.97 -1.66
CA GLU A 104 13.29 -3.13 -2.11
C GLU A 104 14.17 -4.31 -2.55
N ASN A 105 15.40 -4.07 -2.98
CA ASN A 105 16.37 -5.12 -3.34
C ASN A 105 17.11 -5.72 -2.10
N ALA A 106 16.94 -5.09 -0.93
CA ALA A 106 17.45 -5.56 0.36
C ALA A 106 16.49 -5.20 1.52
N PRO A 107 15.26 -5.77 1.50
CA PRO A 107 14.24 -5.43 2.49
C PRO A 107 14.66 -5.89 3.89
N MET A 108 14.36 -5.08 4.90
CA MET A 108 14.64 -5.42 6.29
C MET A 108 13.67 -6.50 6.76
N LYS A 109 14.17 -7.70 7.07
CA LYS A 109 13.37 -8.71 7.77
C LYS A 109 13.28 -8.37 9.26
N LEU A 110 12.09 -8.46 9.82
CA LEU A 110 11.78 -8.22 11.23
C LEU A 110 10.84 -9.30 11.76
N SER A 111 11.14 -9.87 12.93
CA SER A 111 10.32 -10.83 13.65
C SER A 111 9.68 -10.23 14.91
N PRO A 112 8.51 -10.72 15.37
CA PRO A 112 7.92 -10.28 16.64
C PRO A 112 8.84 -10.48 17.84
N THR A 113 9.70 -11.51 17.81
CA THR A 113 10.69 -11.80 18.85
C THR A 113 11.76 -10.71 19.00
N GLU A 114 12.16 -10.05 17.91
CA GLU A 114 13.09 -8.91 17.98
C GLU A 114 12.44 -7.71 18.69
N LEU A 115 11.11 -7.58 18.58
CA LEU A 115 10.31 -6.60 19.32
C LEU A 115 9.94 -7.04 20.75
N GLY A 116 10.43 -8.19 21.20
CA GLY A 116 10.22 -8.72 22.55
C GLY A 116 8.93 -9.53 22.75
N ALA A 117 8.24 -9.93 21.67
CA ALA A 117 7.13 -10.88 21.75
C ALA A 117 7.61 -12.31 22.08
N SER A 118 6.68 -13.20 22.40
CA SER A 118 6.99 -14.63 22.59
C SER A 118 7.34 -15.32 21.28
N SER A 119 8.08 -16.44 21.35
CA SER A 119 8.61 -17.17 20.19
C SER A 119 7.55 -17.81 19.28
N ASN A 120 6.29 -17.80 19.69
CA ASN A 120 5.14 -18.25 18.91
C ASN A 120 4.30 -17.08 18.34
N THR A 121 4.61 -15.82 18.67
CA THR A 121 3.90 -14.68 18.09
C THR A 121 4.30 -14.53 16.62
N LYS A 122 3.30 -14.35 15.77
CA LYS A 122 3.42 -14.01 14.34
C LYS A 122 2.90 -12.60 14.12
N PHE A 123 3.47 -11.81 13.21
CA PHE A 123 2.75 -10.67 12.65
C PHE A 123 1.57 -11.19 11.80
N ILE A 124 0.38 -10.61 12.01
CA ILE A 124 -0.86 -11.02 11.34
C ILE A 124 -1.44 -9.90 10.47
N HIS A 125 -1.13 -8.65 10.77
CA HIS A 125 -1.57 -7.47 10.04
C HIS A 125 -0.55 -6.34 10.17
N ALA A 126 -0.53 -5.42 9.21
CA ALA A 126 0.28 -4.21 9.25
C ALA A 126 -0.51 -3.03 8.70
N ALA A 127 -0.12 -1.81 9.04
CA ALA A 127 -0.68 -0.60 8.45
C ALA A 127 0.41 0.45 8.31
N CYS A 128 0.39 1.19 7.20
CA CYS A 128 1.33 2.25 6.91
C CYS A 128 0.56 3.55 6.79
N GLY A 129 0.98 4.62 7.46
CA GLY A 129 0.53 5.97 7.21
C GLY A 129 1.47 6.67 6.23
N ARG A 130 1.44 8.01 6.19
CA ARG A 130 2.39 8.78 5.36
C ARG A 130 3.85 8.62 5.80
N ASN A 131 4.11 8.66 7.11
CA ASN A 131 5.47 8.57 7.70
C ASN A 131 5.48 7.72 9.00
N HIS A 132 4.59 6.74 9.14
CA HIS A 132 4.56 5.84 10.30
C HIS A 132 4.02 4.46 9.93
N THR A 133 4.40 3.44 10.71
CA THR A 133 4.03 2.04 10.49
C THR A 133 3.52 1.43 11.77
N LEU A 134 2.51 0.57 11.66
CA LEU A 134 2.01 -0.30 12.72
C LEU A 134 2.18 -1.77 12.31
N LEU A 135 2.58 -2.60 13.27
CA LEU A 135 2.67 -4.05 13.14
C LEU A 135 1.80 -4.70 14.24
N VAL A 136 0.93 -5.63 13.85
CA VAL A 136 -0.01 -6.32 14.76
C VAL A 136 0.42 -7.78 14.93
N GLY A 137 0.63 -8.19 16.18
CA GLY A 137 0.97 -9.57 16.55
C GLY A 137 -0.25 -10.43 16.80
N SER A 138 -0.13 -11.75 16.56
CA SER A 138 -1.14 -12.76 16.86
C SER A 138 -1.51 -12.86 18.35
N ASP A 139 -0.70 -12.26 19.22
CA ASP A 139 -0.92 -12.09 20.65
C ASP A 139 -1.71 -10.81 21.01
N GLY A 140 -2.22 -10.10 20.00
CA GLY A 140 -2.97 -8.83 20.14
C GLY A 140 -2.08 -7.64 20.54
N ASN A 141 -0.76 -7.74 20.46
CA ASN A 141 0.13 -6.60 20.68
C ASN A 141 0.24 -5.78 19.39
N VAL A 142 0.36 -4.46 19.54
CA VAL A 142 0.62 -3.53 18.42
C VAL A 142 1.94 -2.83 18.69
N TRP A 143 2.81 -2.75 17.68
CA TRP A 143 4.03 -1.96 17.72
C TRP A 143 4.02 -0.89 16.64
N THR A 144 4.56 0.29 16.96
CA THR A 144 4.54 1.47 16.11
C THR A 144 5.91 2.13 16.00
N ALA A 145 6.22 2.66 14.82
CA ALA A 145 7.39 3.50 14.57
C ALA A 145 7.04 4.60 13.56
N GLY A 146 7.77 5.72 13.58
CA GLY A 146 7.56 6.81 12.64
C GLY A 146 7.31 8.19 13.26
N ALA A 147 6.78 9.10 12.46
CA ALA A 147 6.36 10.43 12.91
C ALA A 147 5.36 10.33 14.07
N ASN A 148 5.55 11.14 15.12
CA ASN A 148 4.70 11.11 16.32
C ASN A 148 4.33 12.51 16.85
N SER A 149 4.47 13.55 16.01
CA SER A 149 4.22 14.94 16.39
C SER A 149 2.77 15.22 16.78
N LEU A 150 1.86 14.33 16.39
CA LEU A 150 0.43 14.35 16.66
C LEU A 150 -0.01 13.15 17.52
N GLY A 151 0.90 12.40 18.14
CA GLY A 151 0.58 11.20 18.93
C GLY A 151 0.20 9.95 18.11
N GLN A 152 0.40 9.97 16.78
CA GLN A 152 -0.01 8.91 15.84
C GLN A 152 0.84 7.61 15.91
N CYS A 153 1.70 7.46 16.92
CA CYS A 153 2.30 6.18 17.28
C CYS A 153 1.69 5.60 18.58
N GLY A 154 0.68 6.23 19.20
CA GLY A 154 0.16 5.81 20.50
C GLY A 154 1.19 5.97 21.63
N GLN A 155 2.05 6.99 21.49
CA GLN A 155 3.14 7.34 22.41
C GLN A 155 3.10 8.86 22.67
N PRO A 156 3.57 9.36 23.83
CA PRO A 156 3.62 10.78 24.13
C PRO A 156 4.23 11.63 22.99
N PRO A 157 3.63 12.78 22.62
CA PRO A 157 4.00 13.53 21.42
C PRO A 157 5.49 13.86 21.35
N SER A 158 6.08 13.57 20.20
CA SER A 158 7.52 13.63 19.95
C SER A 158 7.76 13.74 18.44
N ALA A 159 8.90 14.27 17.99
CA ALA A 159 9.14 14.41 16.54
C ALA A 159 9.01 13.06 15.80
N GLN A 160 9.56 12.00 16.40
CA GLN A 160 9.49 10.63 15.91
C GLN A 160 9.59 9.59 17.04
N VAL A 161 9.05 8.40 16.79
CA VAL A 161 9.29 7.17 17.53
C VAL A 161 10.28 6.33 16.71
N GLY A 162 11.56 6.42 17.08
CA GLY A 162 12.61 5.52 16.60
C GLY A 162 12.52 4.16 17.29
N GLY A 163 12.70 3.09 16.51
CA GLY A 163 12.39 1.72 16.90
C GLY A 163 10.88 1.45 17.01
N PHE A 164 10.45 0.25 16.65
CA PHE A 164 9.08 -0.21 16.88
C PHE A 164 8.80 -0.35 18.38
N LYS A 165 8.00 0.57 18.93
CA LYS A 165 7.58 0.58 20.34
C LYS A 165 6.19 -0.02 20.47
N LYS A 166 5.99 -0.83 21.51
CA LYS A 166 4.67 -1.39 21.82
C LYS A 166 3.72 -0.28 22.29
N VAL A 167 2.48 -0.30 21.78
CA VAL A 167 1.37 0.53 22.26
C VAL A 167 0.79 -0.08 23.53
N GLU A 168 0.63 0.73 24.56
CA GLU A 168 -0.02 0.36 25.81
C GLU A 168 -1.43 0.98 25.88
N GLY A 169 -2.25 0.58 26.86
CA GLY A 169 -3.60 1.15 27.07
C GLY A 169 -4.69 0.63 26.11
N LEU A 170 -4.42 -0.42 25.34
CA LEU A 170 -5.40 -1.13 24.51
C LEU A 170 -6.34 -1.99 25.38
N THR A 171 -7.25 -1.32 26.08
CA THR A 171 -8.15 -1.93 27.07
C THR A 171 -9.57 -1.34 27.04
N VAL A 172 -10.61 -2.17 26.97
CA VAL A 172 -11.99 -1.78 27.29
C VAL A 172 -12.36 -2.32 28.67
N ASP A 173 -12.94 -1.47 29.53
CA ASP A 173 -13.41 -1.81 30.89
C ASP A 173 -12.40 -2.57 31.78
N GLY A 174 -11.10 -2.38 31.51
CA GLY A 174 -9.99 -3.03 32.24
C GLY A 174 -9.61 -4.43 31.74
N GLN A 175 -10.31 -4.97 30.74
CA GLN A 175 -9.86 -6.13 29.94
C GLN A 175 -8.84 -5.64 28.90
N ARG A 176 -7.95 -6.52 28.42
CA ARG A 176 -7.03 -6.22 27.31
C ARG A 176 -7.63 -6.77 26.02
N GLU A 177 -7.68 -5.94 24.98
CA GLU A 177 -8.25 -6.33 23.69
C GLU A 177 -7.29 -7.15 22.81
N HIS A 178 -7.86 -7.90 21.86
CA HIS A 178 -7.13 -8.78 20.97
C HIS A 178 -7.11 -8.19 19.55
N VAL A 179 -6.15 -7.31 19.33
CA VAL A 179 -6.03 -6.57 18.08
C VAL A 179 -5.76 -7.49 16.89
N ILE A 180 -6.64 -7.42 15.89
CA ILE A 180 -6.51 -8.17 14.62
C ILE A 180 -6.30 -7.28 13.38
N MET A 181 -6.66 -5.99 13.45
CA MET A 181 -6.55 -5.05 12.32
C MET A 181 -6.12 -3.66 12.78
N ALA A 182 -5.50 -2.92 11.85
CA ALA A 182 -5.16 -1.52 11.98
C ALA A 182 -5.34 -0.80 10.64
N SER A 183 -5.68 0.49 10.70
CA SER A 183 -5.60 1.43 9.57
C SER A 183 -4.77 2.64 10.01
N ALA A 184 -4.05 3.26 9.07
CA ALA A 184 -3.03 4.25 9.38
C ALA A 184 -3.10 5.48 8.45
N GLU A 185 -3.32 6.63 9.08
CA GLU A 185 -3.15 8.04 8.67
C GLU A 185 -3.49 8.85 9.94
N PHE A 186 -4.58 8.43 10.60
CA PHE A 186 -4.84 8.52 12.03
C PHE A 186 -5.45 7.20 12.48
N ASP A 187 -4.98 6.65 13.60
CA ASP A 187 -4.89 5.21 13.72
C ASP A 187 -6.15 4.58 14.28
N VAL A 188 -6.53 3.41 13.77
CA VAL A 188 -7.75 2.73 14.21
C VAL A 188 -7.52 1.24 14.44
N VAL A 189 -7.57 0.87 15.70
CA VAL A 189 -7.56 -0.53 16.18
C VAL A 189 -9.03 -0.99 16.36
N GLU A 190 -9.40 -1.85 17.32
CA GLU A 190 -10.78 -2.27 17.60
C GLU A 190 -11.64 -1.07 18.06
N VAL A 191 -12.23 -0.40 17.07
CA VAL A 191 -12.25 1.06 16.90
C VAL A 191 -11.69 1.93 18.04
N PHE A 192 -10.36 1.88 18.27
CA PHE A 192 -9.64 2.86 19.09
C PHE A 192 -8.91 3.87 18.22
N ALA A 193 -9.13 5.17 18.46
CA ALA A 193 -8.44 6.25 17.78
C ALA A 193 -7.23 6.78 18.56
N PHE A 194 -6.13 7.10 17.87
CA PHE A 194 -5.09 8.01 18.37
C PHE A 194 -4.53 8.87 17.23
N GLY A 195 -3.85 9.97 17.55
CA GLY A 195 -3.44 11.00 16.60
C GLY A 195 -4.09 12.38 16.83
N SER A 196 -4.23 13.16 15.76
CA SER A 196 -4.81 14.51 15.76
C SER A 196 -6.34 14.50 15.68
N GLY A 197 -6.99 15.36 16.46
CA GLY A 197 -8.44 15.64 16.39
C GLY A 197 -8.86 16.70 15.35
N GLU A 198 -7.95 17.29 14.58
CA GLU A 198 -8.15 18.51 13.78
C GLU A 198 -9.47 18.58 12.97
N LYS A 199 -9.83 17.48 12.29
CA LYS A 199 -11.02 17.35 11.43
C LYS A 199 -12.03 16.33 11.97
N GLY A 200 -11.90 15.94 13.24
CA GLY A 200 -12.76 14.93 13.87
C GLY A 200 -12.49 13.49 13.43
N GLN A 201 -11.35 13.21 12.78
CA GLN A 201 -10.93 11.87 12.36
C GLN A 201 -10.81 10.85 13.51
N LEU A 202 -10.71 11.32 14.76
CA LEU A 202 -10.74 10.48 15.97
C LEU A 202 -12.15 9.98 16.33
N GLY A 203 -13.20 10.45 15.65
CA GLY A 203 -14.60 9.97 15.82
C GLY A 203 -15.25 10.17 17.19
N ASN A 204 -14.57 10.84 18.13
CA ASN A 204 -14.99 11.00 19.52
C ASN A 204 -16.05 12.11 19.74
N GLY A 205 -16.33 12.92 18.70
CA GLY A 205 -17.29 14.02 18.69
C GLY A 205 -16.73 15.40 19.05
N THR A 206 -15.42 15.56 19.16
CA THR A 206 -14.75 16.84 19.42
C THR A 206 -13.47 16.97 18.59
N THR A 207 -13.08 18.19 18.26
CA THR A 207 -11.77 18.51 17.66
C THR A 207 -10.76 19.03 18.69
N GLY A 208 -11.22 19.41 19.88
CA GLY A 208 -10.39 20.07 20.89
C GLY A 208 -9.99 21.50 20.56
N GLU A 209 -10.66 22.13 19.57
CA GLU A 209 -10.29 23.42 19.01
C GLU A 209 -10.19 24.52 20.08
N ARG A 210 -9.00 25.12 20.20
CA ARG A 210 -8.70 26.20 21.14
C ARG A 210 -7.73 27.23 20.56
N ILE A 211 -7.96 28.49 20.87
CA ILE A 211 -7.02 29.58 20.54
C ILE A 211 -5.90 29.56 21.58
N THR A 212 -4.64 29.53 21.11
CA THR A 212 -3.47 29.46 22.00
C THR A 212 -2.80 30.82 22.18
N THR A 213 -2.17 31.36 21.13
CA THR A 213 -1.53 32.68 21.14
C THR A 213 -1.50 33.25 19.71
N GLY A 214 -1.75 34.55 19.56
CA GLY A 214 -1.61 35.24 18.28
C GLY A 214 -2.46 34.66 17.13
N ASN A 215 -3.74 34.35 17.40
CA ASN A 215 -4.67 33.69 16.47
C ASN A 215 -4.24 32.29 15.99
N LYS A 216 -3.20 31.66 16.56
CA LYS A 216 -2.89 30.24 16.28
C LYS A 216 -3.92 29.34 16.99
N THR A 217 -4.68 28.59 16.19
CA THR A 217 -5.58 27.53 16.64
C THR A 217 -4.80 26.24 16.91
N ALA A 218 -5.11 25.56 18.00
CA ALA A 218 -4.64 24.22 18.31
C ALA A 218 -5.82 23.27 18.51
N PHE A 219 -5.56 21.97 18.36
CA PHE A 219 -6.55 20.90 18.45
C PHE A 219 -6.13 19.90 19.52
N ASP A 220 -7.02 18.97 19.87
CA ASP A 220 -6.64 17.87 20.77
C ASP A 220 -5.75 16.86 20.03
N ILE A 221 -4.71 16.43 20.74
CA ILE A 221 -3.86 15.30 20.39
C ILE A 221 -4.19 14.19 21.38
N VAL A 222 -4.50 13.01 20.85
CA VAL A 222 -4.79 11.81 21.63
C VAL A 222 -3.62 10.86 21.41
N ASP A 223 -2.77 10.73 22.43
CA ASP A 223 -1.51 9.97 22.40
C ASP A 223 -1.64 8.57 23.01
N GLN A 224 -2.84 8.18 23.44
CA GLN A 224 -3.20 6.86 23.98
C GLN A 224 -4.50 6.37 23.31
N PRO A 225 -4.68 5.05 23.10
CA PRO A 225 -5.84 4.52 22.39
C PRO A 225 -7.20 4.95 22.99
N LEU A 226 -8.03 5.63 22.19
CA LEU A 226 -9.36 6.12 22.59
C LEU A 226 -10.49 5.35 21.90
N LEU A 227 -11.22 4.54 22.66
CA LEU A 227 -12.38 3.80 22.14
C LEU A 227 -13.44 4.73 21.54
N ILE A 228 -13.75 4.57 20.25
CA ILE A 228 -14.83 5.25 19.54
C ILE A 228 -16.16 4.59 19.93
N ARG A 229 -16.69 4.98 21.08
CA ARG A 229 -17.88 4.38 21.73
C ARG A 229 -19.10 4.18 20.83
N SER A 230 -19.30 4.99 19.78
CA SER A 230 -20.41 4.82 18.84
C SER A 230 -20.31 3.58 17.95
N LEU A 231 -19.16 2.89 17.93
CA LEU A 231 -18.94 1.62 17.23
C LEU A 231 -18.60 0.47 18.21
N ALA A 232 -18.61 0.70 19.52
CA ALA A 232 -18.26 -0.33 20.52
C ALA A 232 -19.29 -1.48 20.60
N GLU A 233 -20.55 -1.23 20.22
CA GLU A 233 -21.61 -2.25 20.12
C GLU A 233 -21.68 -2.89 18.72
N LYS A 234 -20.66 -2.70 17.87
CA LYS A 234 -20.63 -3.16 16.48
C LYS A 234 -19.44 -4.07 16.20
N THR A 235 -19.69 -5.21 15.57
CA THR A 235 -18.65 -6.11 15.09
C THR A 235 -18.02 -5.52 13.82
N ILE A 236 -17.00 -4.68 13.97
CA ILE A 236 -16.30 -4.09 12.83
C ILE A 236 -15.39 -5.13 12.17
N VAL A 237 -15.64 -5.41 10.89
CA VAL A 237 -14.94 -6.42 10.08
C VAL A 237 -13.95 -5.84 9.07
N GLN A 238 -14.01 -4.53 8.80
CA GLN A 238 -13.02 -3.83 8.01
C GLN A 238 -12.95 -2.34 8.38
N ILE A 239 -11.75 -1.76 8.31
CA ILE A 239 -11.50 -0.33 8.51
C ILE A 239 -10.54 0.15 7.42
N ALA A 240 -10.75 1.36 6.90
CA ALA A 240 -9.85 2.03 5.97
C ALA A 240 -9.75 3.52 6.30
N SER A 241 -8.59 4.13 6.06
CA SER A 241 -8.34 5.54 6.27
C SER A 241 -7.67 6.14 5.04
N GLY A 242 -8.06 7.36 4.70
CA GLY A 242 -7.29 8.25 3.84
C GLY A 242 -6.99 9.54 4.57
N GLN A 243 -6.35 10.50 3.91
CA GLN A 243 -5.61 11.61 4.53
C GLN A 243 -6.15 12.26 5.80
N GLN A 244 -7.46 12.50 5.92
CA GLN A 244 -8.07 13.05 7.15
C GLN A 244 -9.46 12.46 7.42
N HIS A 245 -9.73 11.24 6.94
CA HIS A 245 -11.04 10.58 7.09
C HIS A 245 -10.91 9.06 7.22
N SER A 246 -11.92 8.46 7.84
CA SER A 246 -11.98 7.03 8.08
C SER A 246 -13.34 6.46 7.66
N VAL A 247 -13.30 5.21 7.24
CA VAL A 247 -14.43 4.39 6.83
C VAL A 247 -14.37 3.07 7.61
N ALA A 248 -15.49 2.59 8.13
CA ALA A 248 -15.59 1.29 8.79
C ALA A 248 -16.79 0.50 8.25
N LEU A 249 -16.68 -0.83 8.25
CA LEU A 249 -17.68 -1.79 7.82
C LEU A 249 -17.97 -2.76 8.97
N ASP A 250 -19.24 -2.96 9.32
CA ASP A 250 -19.66 -4.00 10.27
C ASP A 250 -20.07 -5.32 9.59
N ASP A 251 -20.19 -6.40 10.37
CA ASP A 251 -20.58 -7.74 9.92
C ASP A 251 -22.00 -7.81 9.32
N GLU A 252 -22.90 -6.91 9.73
CA GLU A 252 -24.22 -6.73 9.12
C GLU A 252 -24.15 -6.04 7.75
N GLY A 253 -23.02 -5.40 7.42
CA GLY A 253 -22.70 -4.75 6.15
C GLY A 253 -22.98 -3.25 6.10
N PHE A 254 -23.15 -2.59 7.26
CA PHE A 254 -23.32 -1.15 7.36
C PHE A 254 -21.99 -0.43 7.20
N VAL A 255 -22.00 0.69 6.47
CA VAL A 255 -20.81 1.53 6.26
C VAL A 255 -20.91 2.77 7.14
N TYR A 256 -19.86 3.05 7.90
CA TYR A 256 -19.72 4.22 8.75
C TYR A 256 -18.59 5.11 8.23
N VAL A 257 -18.81 6.43 8.18
CA VAL A 257 -17.84 7.43 7.68
C VAL A 257 -17.68 8.58 8.69
N TRP A 258 -16.44 9.06 8.88
CA TRP A 258 -16.16 10.24 9.71
C TRP A 258 -14.83 10.93 9.36
N GLY A 259 -14.60 12.09 9.97
CA GLY A 259 -13.47 12.97 9.72
C GLY A 259 -13.79 14.08 8.71
N TYR A 260 -12.75 14.52 8.00
CA TYR A 260 -12.80 15.59 7.01
C TYR A 260 -13.68 15.21 5.80
N ASN A 261 -14.59 16.12 5.42
CA ASN A 261 -15.50 15.94 4.30
C ASN A 261 -15.23 16.92 3.14
N GLY A 262 -14.03 17.52 3.11
CA GLY A 262 -13.55 18.27 1.95
C GLY A 262 -13.54 17.38 0.69
N TYR A 263 -14.00 17.95 -0.42
CA TYR A 263 -14.36 17.24 -1.66
C TYR A 263 -15.49 16.20 -1.54
N CYS A 264 -16.32 16.26 -0.49
CA CYS A 264 -17.44 15.33 -0.25
C CYS A 264 -17.03 13.85 -0.05
N ARG A 265 -15.79 13.59 0.39
CA ARG A 265 -15.24 12.22 0.48
C ARG A 265 -16.04 11.25 1.34
N LEU A 266 -16.86 11.74 2.28
CA LEU A 266 -17.74 10.91 3.10
C LEU A 266 -19.04 10.47 2.37
N GLY A 267 -19.33 11.01 1.18
CA GLY A 267 -20.49 10.61 0.38
C GLY A 267 -21.87 10.97 0.96
N LEU A 268 -21.94 11.92 1.90
CA LEU A 268 -23.17 12.28 2.64
C LEU A 268 -24.03 13.35 1.95
N GLY A 269 -23.80 13.64 0.67
CA GLY A 269 -24.51 14.66 -0.11
C GLY A 269 -24.10 16.11 0.19
N ASN A 270 -23.04 16.32 0.97
CA ASN A 270 -22.57 17.62 1.45
C ASN A 270 -21.06 17.59 1.78
N GLN A 271 -20.48 18.74 2.13
CA GLN A 271 -19.06 18.91 2.53
C GLN A 271 -18.85 19.16 4.03
N VAL A 272 -19.81 18.80 4.89
CA VAL A 272 -19.72 19.02 6.34
C VAL A 272 -18.97 17.86 6.98
N ASP A 273 -17.86 18.17 7.66
CA ASP A 273 -17.06 17.23 8.46
C ASP A 273 -17.94 16.49 9.47
N GLN A 274 -17.66 15.21 9.74
CA GLN A 274 -18.39 14.43 10.74
C GLN A 274 -17.45 14.06 11.88
N LEU A 275 -17.67 14.61 13.07
CA LEU A 275 -16.82 14.38 14.24
C LEU A 275 -17.08 13.02 14.92
N ARG A 276 -18.09 12.26 14.46
CA ARG A 276 -18.46 10.91 14.92
C ARG A 276 -18.73 10.01 13.71
N PRO A 277 -18.47 8.70 13.80
CA PRO A 277 -18.95 7.71 12.84
C PRO A 277 -20.42 7.91 12.52
N LYS A 278 -20.72 8.09 11.24
CA LYS A 278 -22.08 8.25 10.75
C LYS A 278 -22.35 7.20 9.68
N VAL A 279 -23.46 6.48 9.85
CA VAL A 279 -23.88 5.47 8.87
C VAL A 279 -24.20 6.15 7.53
N VAL A 280 -23.79 5.52 6.43
CA VAL A 280 -24.06 5.97 5.06
C VAL A 280 -25.44 5.41 4.63
N PRO A 281 -26.51 6.23 4.52
CA PRO A 281 -27.87 5.71 4.33
C PRO A 281 -28.08 5.00 3.00
N GLN A 282 -27.27 5.31 1.98
CA GLN A 282 -27.34 4.72 0.64
C GLN A 282 -27.10 3.21 0.63
N PHE A 283 -26.40 2.68 1.64
CA PHE A 283 -26.09 1.26 1.75
C PHE A 283 -27.01 0.50 2.72
N ILE A 284 -28.12 1.10 3.17
CA ILE A 284 -29.11 0.46 4.04
C ILE A 284 -30.27 -0.08 3.21
N THR A 285 -30.72 -1.30 3.51
CA THR A 285 -31.96 -1.86 2.97
C THR A 285 -32.76 -2.55 4.06
N GLU A 286 -34.06 -2.75 3.83
CA GLU A 286 -34.98 -3.36 4.79
C GLU A 286 -35.34 -4.77 4.31
N ILE A 287 -35.04 -5.79 5.13
CA ILE A 287 -35.42 -7.18 4.88
C ILE A 287 -36.51 -7.64 5.85
N THR A 288 -37.27 -8.65 5.44
CA THR A 288 -38.28 -9.28 6.30
C THR A 288 -37.72 -10.57 6.89
N VAL A 289 -37.62 -10.64 8.22
CA VAL A 289 -37.09 -11.80 8.96
C VAL A 289 -38.18 -12.46 9.81
N PRO A 290 -38.09 -13.78 10.09
CA PRO A 290 -38.99 -14.44 11.04
C PRO A 290 -38.79 -13.90 12.45
N LYS A 291 -39.89 -13.67 13.17
CA LYS A 291 -39.88 -13.14 14.53
C LYS A 291 -40.18 -14.25 15.53
N GLY A 292 -39.11 -14.88 16.04
CA GLY A 292 -39.20 -15.99 17.00
C GLY A 292 -39.80 -17.28 16.42
N GLU A 293 -40.23 -18.18 17.31
CA GLU A 293 -40.83 -19.47 16.94
C GLU A 293 -42.31 -19.31 16.55
N GLY A 294 -42.57 -18.73 15.36
CA GLY A 294 -43.91 -18.54 14.85
C GLY A 294 -43.97 -18.01 13.42
N ASN A 295 -45.19 -17.74 12.93
CA ASN A 295 -45.43 -17.13 11.61
C ASN A 295 -45.35 -15.59 11.62
N GLU A 296 -44.97 -14.97 12.75
CA GLU A 296 -44.73 -13.53 12.80
C GLU A 296 -43.49 -13.16 11.99
N LYS A 297 -43.54 -11.99 11.36
CA LYS A 297 -42.46 -11.43 10.56
C LYS A 297 -42.19 -10.00 11.01
N GLU A 298 -40.92 -9.63 11.09
CA GLU A 298 -40.51 -8.27 11.36
C GLU A 298 -39.59 -7.72 10.28
N LYS A 299 -39.52 -6.38 10.23
CA LYS A 299 -38.64 -5.63 9.34
C LYS A 299 -37.33 -5.39 10.08
N LYS A 300 -36.21 -5.79 9.47
CA LYS A 300 -34.86 -5.52 9.96
C LYS A 300 -34.09 -4.75 8.91
N GLU A 301 -33.46 -3.64 9.31
CA GLU A 301 -32.45 -2.97 8.48
C GLU A 301 -31.18 -3.82 8.42
N VAL A 302 -30.61 -3.96 7.24
CA VAL A 302 -29.31 -4.59 7.00
C VAL A 302 -28.51 -3.75 6.03
N GLY A 303 -27.19 -3.77 6.21
CA GLY A 303 -26.29 -3.10 5.29
C GLY A 303 -26.03 -3.92 4.03
N THR A 304 -25.74 -3.24 2.94
CA THR A 304 -25.51 -3.82 1.61
C THR A 304 -24.04 -3.89 1.23
N ALA A 305 -23.11 -3.32 2.03
CA ALA A 305 -21.69 -3.36 1.73
C ALA A 305 -21.03 -4.71 2.02
N LYS A 306 -19.95 -5.01 1.29
CA LYS A 306 -19.11 -6.21 1.43
C LYS A 306 -17.63 -5.86 1.67
N PHE A 307 -17.15 -4.75 1.11
CA PHE A 307 -15.76 -4.30 1.25
C PHE A 307 -15.68 -2.78 1.16
N ILE A 308 -14.69 -2.19 1.83
CA ILE A 308 -14.41 -0.75 1.81
C ILE A 308 -12.93 -0.46 1.54
N THR A 309 -12.62 0.69 0.95
CA THR A 309 -11.27 1.25 0.94
C THR A 309 -11.33 2.78 0.85
N ALA A 310 -10.20 3.45 1.07
CA ALA A 310 -10.11 4.91 1.08
C ALA A 310 -8.84 5.37 0.35
N GLY A 311 -8.99 6.35 -0.53
CA GLY A 311 -7.88 7.08 -1.13
C GLY A 311 -7.65 8.44 -0.45
N PRO A 312 -6.73 9.27 -0.96
CA PRO A 312 -6.36 10.53 -0.30
C PRO A 312 -7.53 11.52 -0.16
N THR A 313 -8.48 11.48 -1.10
CA THR A 313 -9.63 12.40 -1.16
C THR A 313 -10.94 11.72 -1.60
N ASN A 314 -11.03 10.40 -1.50
CA ASN A 314 -12.20 9.59 -1.88
C ASN A 314 -12.39 8.39 -0.94
N SER A 315 -13.65 7.94 -0.83
CA SER A 315 -14.02 6.67 -0.20
C SER A 315 -14.61 5.74 -1.24
N VAL A 316 -14.37 4.44 -1.10
CA VAL A 316 -14.86 3.38 -1.97
C VAL A 316 -15.62 2.34 -1.15
N VAL A 317 -16.74 1.87 -1.69
CA VAL A 317 -17.53 0.75 -1.17
C VAL A 317 -17.78 -0.22 -2.31
N ILE A 318 -17.58 -1.51 -2.06
CA ILE A 318 -18.10 -2.59 -2.91
C ILE A 318 -19.29 -3.19 -2.17
N ASP A 319 -20.42 -3.34 -2.86
CA ASP A 319 -21.61 -3.96 -2.28
C ASP A 319 -21.63 -5.50 -2.38
N LYS A 320 -22.59 -6.12 -1.71
CA LYS A 320 -22.85 -7.57 -1.73
C LYS A 320 -23.24 -8.10 -3.13
N GLN A 321 -23.44 -7.21 -4.12
CA GLN A 321 -23.75 -7.54 -5.52
C GLN A 321 -22.53 -7.37 -6.44
N GLY A 322 -21.37 -6.97 -5.89
CA GLY A 322 -20.11 -6.74 -6.60
C GLY A 322 -20.01 -5.39 -7.31
N MET A 323 -20.91 -4.44 -7.04
CA MET A 323 -20.87 -3.12 -7.66
C MET A 323 -19.84 -2.22 -6.95
N TYR A 324 -19.01 -1.54 -7.73
CA TYR A 324 -18.06 -0.53 -7.24
C TYR A 324 -18.74 0.84 -7.10
N TRP A 325 -18.67 1.42 -5.90
CA TRP A 325 -19.20 2.75 -5.57
C TRP A 325 -18.10 3.67 -5.04
N LEU A 326 -18.02 4.90 -5.56
CA LEU A 326 -17.05 5.91 -5.11
C LEU A 326 -17.74 7.21 -4.69
N ALA A 327 -17.27 7.82 -3.61
CA ALA A 327 -17.55 9.19 -3.21
C ALA A 327 -16.26 10.01 -3.13
N GLY A 328 -16.35 11.33 -3.26
CA GLY A 328 -15.19 12.23 -3.17
C GLY A 328 -14.59 12.65 -4.51
N LYS A 329 -13.29 12.96 -4.49
CA LYS A 329 -12.47 13.32 -5.66
C LYS A 329 -11.50 12.19 -6.00
N TRP A 330 -11.39 11.86 -7.28
CA TRP A 330 -10.36 10.94 -7.78
C TRP A 330 -9.59 11.47 -9.00
N LYS A 331 -10.15 12.42 -9.76
CA LYS A 331 -9.46 13.03 -10.91
C LYS A 331 -9.30 14.54 -10.77
N ASN A 332 -8.50 15.15 -11.63
CA ASN A 332 -8.18 16.58 -11.60
C ASN A 332 -9.10 17.41 -12.50
N SER A 333 -9.69 16.83 -13.55
CA SER A 333 -10.65 17.50 -14.44
C SER A 333 -11.90 16.64 -14.73
N GLY A 334 -13.06 17.28 -14.89
CA GLY A 334 -14.33 16.59 -15.20
C GLY A 334 -15.08 16.00 -13.99
N ASP A 335 -15.93 15.01 -14.23
CA ASP A 335 -16.83 14.42 -13.24
C ASP A 335 -16.11 13.54 -12.19
N GLY A 336 -16.15 13.89 -10.91
CA GLY A 336 -15.26 13.34 -9.87
C GLY A 336 -13.98 14.16 -9.63
N SER A 337 -13.97 15.44 -10.04
CA SER A 337 -12.84 16.38 -9.83
C SER A 337 -13.08 17.41 -8.72
N SER A 338 -12.07 18.25 -8.42
CA SER A 338 -12.18 19.30 -7.39
C SER A 338 -13.40 20.22 -7.54
N GLY A 339 -13.80 20.53 -8.79
CA GLY A 339 -14.95 21.40 -9.09
C GLY A 339 -16.27 20.65 -9.29
N SER A 340 -16.25 19.31 -9.30
CA SER A 340 -17.44 18.47 -9.46
C SER A 340 -17.20 17.09 -8.82
N PRO A 341 -17.00 17.01 -7.49
CA PRO A 341 -16.75 15.74 -6.82
C PRO A 341 -18.04 14.91 -6.69
N TYR A 342 -17.88 13.62 -6.38
CA TYR A 342 -19.00 12.73 -6.08
C TYR A 342 -19.52 13.02 -4.68
N THR A 343 -20.58 13.84 -4.63
CA THR A 343 -21.21 14.30 -3.39
C THR A 343 -21.89 13.17 -2.61
N THR A 344 -22.37 12.16 -3.32
CA THR A 344 -22.84 10.87 -2.81
C THR A 344 -22.05 9.75 -3.45
N PHE A 345 -22.15 8.53 -2.94
CA PHE A 345 -21.57 7.36 -3.60
C PHE A 345 -22.21 7.15 -4.97
N ARG A 346 -21.39 6.96 -6.01
CA ARG A 346 -21.82 6.70 -7.38
C ARG A 346 -21.05 5.52 -7.97
N TYR A 347 -21.73 4.72 -8.78
CA TYR A 347 -21.06 3.69 -9.57
C TYR A 347 -20.37 4.30 -10.79
N LEU A 348 -19.27 3.70 -11.22
CA LEU A 348 -18.60 4.04 -12.47
C LEU A 348 -19.25 3.23 -13.62
N GLN A 349 -19.74 3.93 -14.64
CA GLN A 349 -20.43 3.28 -15.77
C GLN A 349 -19.50 2.34 -16.55
N ASP A 350 -18.23 2.71 -16.72
CA ASP A 350 -17.27 1.92 -17.49
C ASP A 350 -16.99 0.52 -16.88
N ILE A 351 -17.25 0.30 -15.58
CA ILE A 351 -17.07 -1.00 -14.88
C ILE A 351 -18.35 -1.54 -14.24
N MET A 352 -19.53 -1.04 -14.61
CA MET A 352 -20.79 -1.45 -13.98
C MET A 352 -21.20 -2.92 -14.21
N ALA A 353 -20.54 -3.59 -15.16
CA ALA A 353 -20.72 -5.02 -15.43
C ALA A 353 -19.78 -5.92 -14.60
N CYS A 354 -18.67 -5.38 -14.08
CA CYS A 354 -17.69 -6.14 -13.30
C CYS A 354 -18.28 -6.59 -11.96
N LYS A 355 -17.96 -7.81 -11.53
CA LYS A 355 -18.31 -8.34 -10.20
C LYS A 355 -17.14 -8.20 -9.25
N VAL A 356 -16.87 -6.94 -8.91
CA VAL A 356 -15.70 -6.54 -8.15
C VAL A 356 -15.64 -7.27 -6.81
N THR A 357 -14.49 -7.88 -6.52
CA THR A 357 -14.20 -8.63 -5.30
C THR A 357 -13.24 -7.88 -4.37
N HIS A 358 -12.42 -6.99 -4.93
CA HIS A 358 -11.44 -6.19 -4.20
C HIS A 358 -11.23 -4.83 -4.86
N ALA A 359 -10.81 -3.83 -4.07
CA ALA A 359 -10.39 -2.53 -4.58
C ALA A 359 -9.23 -1.96 -3.77
N ALA A 360 -8.38 -1.16 -4.43
CA ALA A 360 -7.31 -0.40 -3.79
C ALA A 360 -7.26 1.03 -4.33
N CYS A 361 -6.76 1.96 -3.53
CA CYS A 361 -6.58 3.37 -3.89
C CYS A 361 -5.18 3.81 -3.48
N GLY A 362 -4.38 4.26 -4.45
CA GLY A 362 -3.08 4.90 -4.23
C GLY A 362 -3.19 6.42 -4.22
N GLY A 363 -2.06 7.11 -4.37
CA GLY A 363 -2.00 8.58 -4.36
C GLY A 363 -2.85 9.23 -5.46
N VAL A 364 -2.81 8.64 -6.66
CA VAL A 364 -3.60 9.06 -7.83
C VAL A 364 -4.22 7.87 -8.58
N THR A 365 -4.02 6.65 -8.08
CA THR A 365 -4.39 5.39 -8.73
C THR A 365 -5.57 4.71 -8.04
N HIS A 366 -6.34 3.99 -8.83
CA HIS A 366 -7.53 3.26 -8.44
C HIS A 366 -7.52 1.90 -9.13
N TRP A 367 -7.83 0.87 -8.37
CA TRP A 367 -7.70 -0.52 -8.78
C TRP A 367 -8.95 -1.30 -8.39
N VAL A 368 -9.37 -2.21 -9.26
CA VAL A 368 -10.35 -3.25 -8.92
C VAL A 368 -9.91 -4.62 -9.42
N LEU A 369 -10.22 -5.63 -8.63
CA LEU A 369 -10.14 -7.04 -8.99
C LEU A 369 -11.55 -7.57 -9.19
N THR A 370 -11.78 -8.32 -10.25
CA THR A 370 -13.07 -8.97 -10.58
C THR A 370 -12.77 -10.34 -11.20
N PRO A 371 -13.67 -11.33 -11.08
CA PRO A 371 -13.58 -12.54 -11.89
C PRO A 371 -13.45 -12.18 -13.37
N ASP A 372 -12.58 -12.89 -14.08
CA ASP A 372 -12.51 -12.85 -15.53
C ASP A 372 -13.48 -13.90 -16.10
N ASP A 373 -14.65 -13.43 -16.52
CA ASP A 373 -15.68 -14.24 -17.16
C ASP A 373 -15.43 -14.42 -18.68
N SER A 374 -14.30 -13.93 -19.21
CA SER A 374 -13.97 -14.03 -20.65
C SER A 374 -13.19 -15.28 -21.04
N ASP A 375 -12.56 -15.96 -20.09
CA ASP A 375 -11.81 -17.20 -20.32
C ASP A 375 -12.69 -18.45 -20.12
N GLU A 376 -12.77 -19.31 -21.14
CA GLU A 376 -13.27 -20.69 -21.00
C GLU A 376 -12.27 -21.61 -20.25
N LYS A 377 -11.03 -21.14 -20.01
CA LYS A 377 -9.99 -21.81 -19.25
C LYS A 377 -10.01 -21.31 -17.80
N PRO A 378 -9.95 -22.19 -16.78
CA PRO A 378 -9.67 -21.72 -15.42
C PRO A 378 -8.28 -21.07 -15.38
N GLY A 379 -8.15 -19.99 -14.61
CA GLY A 379 -6.86 -19.37 -14.30
C GLY A 379 -5.93 -20.35 -13.59
N ALA A 380 -4.64 -20.02 -13.52
CA ALA A 380 -3.56 -20.98 -13.25
C ALA A 380 -3.84 -21.99 -12.11
N SER A 381 -4.49 -21.59 -11.01
CA SER A 381 -4.80 -22.46 -9.87
C SER A 381 -6.04 -23.37 -9.98
N GLY A 382 -6.73 -23.40 -11.12
CA GLY A 382 -7.98 -24.14 -11.31
C GLY A 382 -9.25 -23.38 -10.88
N THR A 383 -9.11 -22.12 -10.46
CA THR A 383 -10.24 -21.20 -10.22
C THR A 383 -10.62 -20.44 -11.49
N ALA A 384 -11.75 -19.74 -11.52
CA ALA A 384 -11.96 -18.70 -12.53
C ALA A 384 -10.81 -17.68 -12.49
N GLY A 385 -10.45 -17.10 -13.65
CA GLY A 385 -9.39 -16.08 -13.74
C GLY A 385 -9.74 -14.81 -12.96
N VAL A 386 -8.74 -13.94 -12.76
CA VAL A 386 -8.93 -12.62 -12.15
C VAL A 386 -8.53 -11.55 -13.15
N MET A 387 -9.48 -10.70 -13.53
CA MET A 387 -9.21 -9.50 -14.31
C MET A 387 -8.82 -8.36 -13.37
N THR A 388 -7.62 -7.81 -13.56
CA THR A 388 -7.20 -6.56 -12.95
C THR A 388 -7.61 -5.38 -13.84
N VAL A 389 -8.23 -4.36 -13.24
CA VAL A 389 -8.62 -3.12 -13.93
C VAL A 389 -8.07 -1.92 -13.14
N ALA A 390 -7.44 -0.99 -13.85
CA ALA A 390 -6.71 0.14 -13.27
C ALA A 390 -7.11 1.47 -13.90
N TRP A 391 -7.03 2.56 -13.13
CA TRP A 391 -7.12 3.93 -13.65
C TRP A 391 -6.51 4.95 -12.68
N GLY A 392 -6.19 6.14 -13.18
CA GLY A 392 -5.62 7.23 -12.41
C GLY A 392 -5.21 8.41 -13.29
N GLN A 393 -5.31 9.64 -12.77
CA GLN A 393 -4.94 10.85 -13.50
C GLN A 393 -3.76 11.55 -12.82
N ASN A 394 -2.71 11.84 -13.59
CA ASN A 394 -1.41 12.37 -13.14
C ASN A 394 -0.55 11.33 -12.38
N ALA A 395 -0.70 10.05 -12.69
CA ALA A 395 0.34 9.06 -12.43
C ALA A 395 1.57 9.39 -13.31
N SER A 396 2.74 9.47 -12.69
CA SER A 396 3.97 10.05 -13.25
C SER A 396 5.16 9.10 -13.24
N ASN A 397 5.11 8.03 -12.45
CA ASN A 397 6.21 7.15 -12.11
C ASN A 397 6.03 5.72 -12.62
N GLY A 398 4.94 5.43 -13.34
CA GLY A 398 4.59 4.07 -13.78
C GLY A 398 3.74 3.33 -12.75
N GLU A 399 3.19 4.02 -11.75
CA GLU A 399 2.45 3.44 -10.62
C GLU A 399 1.11 2.79 -10.99
N LEU A 400 0.71 2.88 -12.26
CA LEU A 400 -0.40 2.15 -12.87
C LEU A 400 0.02 0.89 -13.65
N GLY A 401 1.33 0.64 -13.85
CA GLY A 401 1.84 -0.60 -14.45
C GLY A 401 1.39 -0.91 -15.89
N LEU A 402 0.98 0.09 -16.68
CA LEU A 402 0.24 -0.17 -17.93
C LEU A 402 1.07 -0.74 -19.09
N GLY A 403 2.42 -0.69 -19.02
CA GLY A 403 3.31 -1.16 -20.09
C GLY A 403 4.40 -0.15 -20.43
N VAL A 404 5.55 -0.63 -20.94
CA VAL A 404 6.70 0.23 -21.33
C VAL A 404 6.32 1.33 -22.34
N ASP A 405 5.55 1.00 -23.37
CA ASP A 405 5.14 1.92 -24.44
C ASP A 405 3.78 2.62 -24.18
N GLU A 406 3.12 2.33 -23.05
CA GLU A 406 1.78 2.83 -22.73
C GLU A 406 1.82 4.14 -21.91
N PRO A 407 0.75 4.96 -21.95
CA PRO A 407 0.69 6.18 -21.14
C PRO A 407 0.75 5.88 -19.64
N LYS A 408 1.62 6.56 -18.88
CA LYS A 408 1.70 6.43 -17.41
C LYS A 408 0.38 6.73 -16.65
N SER A 409 -0.67 7.24 -17.30
CA SER A 409 -1.97 7.65 -16.71
C SER A 409 -3.16 7.19 -17.56
N ALA A 410 -4.20 6.62 -16.93
CA ALA A 410 -5.47 6.27 -17.57
C ALA A 410 -6.66 7.01 -16.94
N THR A 411 -7.35 7.88 -17.70
CA THR A 411 -8.45 8.71 -17.16
C THR A 411 -9.80 7.99 -17.03
N LYS A 412 -9.85 6.70 -17.37
CA LYS A 412 -11.00 5.80 -17.28
C LYS A 412 -10.51 4.42 -16.81
N PRO A 413 -11.37 3.62 -16.15
CA PRO A 413 -11.10 2.21 -15.89
C PRO A 413 -10.68 1.47 -17.18
N THR A 414 -9.53 0.82 -17.13
CA THR A 414 -8.91 0.10 -18.26
C THR A 414 -8.43 -1.27 -17.79
N ARG A 415 -8.64 -2.33 -18.58
CA ARG A 415 -8.11 -3.69 -18.30
C ARG A 415 -6.58 -3.61 -18.29
N HIS A 416 -5.96 -4.18 -17.26
CA HIS A 416 -4.52 -4.06 -17.03
C HIS A 416 -3.79 -5.19 -17.79
N VAL A 417 -3.46 -4.95 -19.05
CA VAL A 417 -2.89 -5.95 -19.98
C VAL A 417 -1.65 -6.66 -19.43
N PRO A 418 -0.66 -5.99 -18.78
CA PRO A 418 0.50 -6.70 -18.21
C PRO A 418 0.21 -7.63 -17.00
N LEU A 419 -1.06 -7.76 -16.59
CA LEU A 419 -1.51 -8.72 -15.55
C LEU A 419 -2.57 -9.71 -16.10
N GLU A 420 -2.75 -9.76 -17.42
CA GLU A 420 -3.63 -10.74 -18.05
C GLU A 420 -3.08 -12.17 -17.86
N GLY A 421 -3.91 -13.08 -17.35
CA GLY A 421 -3.50 -14.44 -16.93
C GLY A 421 -2.86 -14.52 -15.53
N ILE A 422 -2.61 -13.40 -14.84
CA ILE A 422 -1.99 -13.37 -13.51
C ILE A 422 -3.07 -13.29 -12.41
N ASP A 423 -3.17 -14.31 -11.56
CA ASP A 423 -4.14 -14.37 -10.44
C ASP A 423 -3.72 -13.43 -9.29
N VAL A 424 -4.08 -12.15 -9.40
CA VAL A 424 -3.81 -11.13 -8.36
C VAL A 424 -4.79 -11.29 -7.20
N ILE A 425 -4.24 -11.48 -6.00
CA ILE A 425 -4.97 -11.69 -4.73
C ILE A 425 -5.16 -10.37 -3.98
N GLN A 426 -4.15 -9.51 -3.96
CA GLN A 426 -4.14 -8.24 -3.21
C GLN A 426 -3.36 -7.17 -3.97
N ILE A 427 -3.73 -5.90 -3.79
CA ILE A 427 -3.00 -4.73 -4.31
C ILE A 427 -2.72 -3.76 -3.16
N ALA A 428 -1.45 -3.35 -3.01
CA ALA A 428 -1.03 -2.29 -2.09
C ALA A 428 -0.53 -1.10 -2.93
N ALA A 429 -1.44 -0.17 -3.23
CA ALA A 429 -1.16 1.02 -4.01
C ALA A 429 -0.68 2.17 -3.12
N GLY A 430 0.60 2.54 -3.26
CA GLY A 430 1.23 3.64 -2.53
C GLY A 430 0.98 5.00 -3.19
N GLN A 431 1.79 6.01 -2.83
CA GLN A 431 1.69 7.33 -3.46
C GLN A 431 2.14 7.32 -4.93
N ASN A 432 3.26 6.63 -5.23
CA ASN A 432 3.93 6.61 -6.55
C ASN A 432 4.54 5.24 -6.92
N THR A 433 4.15 4.18 -6.20
CA THR A 433 4.60 2.79 -6.41
C THR A 433 3.45 1.87 -6.00
N THR A 434 3.25 0.75 -6.70
CA THR A 434 2.19 -0.22 -6.42
C THR A 434 2.80 -1.62 -6.28
N LEU A 435 2.41 -2.34 -5.23
CA LEU A 435 2.71 -3.77 -5.10
C LEU A 435 1.47 -4.62 -5.41
N PHE A 436 1.70 -5.80 -5.96
CA PHE A 436 0.70 -6.83 -6.19
C PHE A 436 1.11 -8.11 -5.47
N LEU A 437 0.15 -8.78 -4.84
CA LEU A 437 0.33 -10.13 -4.33
C LEU A 437 -0.35 -11.06 -5.32
N ALA A 438 0.43 -11.75 -6.16
CA ALA A 438 -0.09 -12.64 -7.19
C ALA A 438 0.15 -14.11 -6.82
N ARG A 439 -0.80 -14.98 -7.11
CA ARG A 439 -0.62 -16.42 -6.94
C ARG A 439 0.31 -16.94 -8.05
N PRO A 440 1.44 -17.59 -7.72
CA PRO A 440 2.22 -18.26 -8.76
C PRO A 440 1.44 -19.45 -9.33
N PRO A 441 1.70 -19.85 -10.58
CA PRO A 441 1.09 -21.02 -11.19
C PRO A 441 1.41 -22.30 -10.41
N PRO A 442 0.50 -23.29 -10.38
CA PRO A 442 0.77 -24.56 -9.74
C PRO A 442 1.79 -25.38 -10.57
N PRO A 443 2.54 -26.30 -9.95
CA PRO A 443 3.65 -27.01 -10.62
C PRO A 443 3.26 -27.86 -11.84
N GLU A 444 1.97 -28.12 -12.06
CA GLU A 444 1.45 -29.03 -13.09
C GLU A 444 0.78 -28.30 -14.28
N SER A 445 0.83 -26.96 -14.35
CA SER A 445 -0.01 -26.17 -15.28
C SER A 445 0.41 -26.14 -16.75
N LYS A 446 1.38 -26.94 -17.21
CA LYS A 446 1.63 -27.11 -18.65
C LYS A 446 0.59 -28.03 -19.27
N PRO A 447 -0.06 -27.65 -20.40
CA PRO A 447 -0.76 -28.64 -21.21
C PRO A 447 0.27 -29.67 -21.71
N GLY A 448 0.01 -30.96 -21.45
CA GLY A 448 0.82 -32.03 -22.02
C GLY A 448 0.77 -31.98 -23.56
N PRO A 449 1.79 -32.48 -24.28
CA PRO A 449 1.91 -32.31 -25.72
C PRO A 449 0.72 -32.92 -26.46
N THR A 450 -0.19 -32.05 -26.92
CA THR A 450 -1.32 -32.42 -27.76
C THR A 450 -0.81 -32.79 -29.14
N GLN A 451 -0.76 -34.09 -29.43
CA GLN A 451 -0.53 -34.59 -30.79
C GLN A 451 -1.75 -34.30 -31.67
N THR A 452 -1.88 -33.06 -32.14
CA THR A 452 -2.79 -32.69 -33.22
C THR A 452 -2.08 -32.88 -34.57
N ASN A 453 -2.69 -33.66 -35.45
CA ASN A 453 -2.13 -33.95 -36.78
C ASN A 453 -2.33 -32.77 -37.73
N GLY A 454 -1.46 -31.76 -37.61
CA GLY A 454 -1.08 -30.84 -38.68
C GLY A 454 -1.96 -29.61 -38.92
N GLY A 455 -1.30 -28.45 -39.05
CA GLY A 455 -1.86 -27.29 -39.76
C GLY A 455 -1.72 -25.95 -39.04
N ALA A 456 -0.55 -25.30 -39.19
CA ALA A 456 -0.29 -23.87 -38.99
C ALA A 456 -0.49 -23.28 -37.58
N ASN A 457 0.65 -22.90 -36.97
CA ASN A 457 0.82 -21.80 -36.00
C ASN A 457 -0.21 -21.74 -34.86
N GLU A 458 -0.19 -22.74 -33.98
CA GLU A 458 -0.46 -22.48 -32.56
C GLU A 458 0.89 -22.06 -31.96
N GLU A 459 1.00 -20.81 -31.52
CA GLU A 459 2.08 -20.41 -30.61
C GLU A 459 1.92 -21.23 -29.33
N GLU A 460 2.97 -21.89 -28.85
CA GLU A 460 2.92 -22.56 -27.55
C GLU A 460 2.64 -21.48 -26.51
N GLU A 461 1.41 -21.45 -25.96
CA GLU A 461 1.01 -20.50 -24.92
C GLU A 461 1.92 -20.69 -23.70
N GLY A 462 2.98 -19.87 -23.66
CA GLY A 462 3.90 -19.81 -22.54
C GLY A 462 3.15 -19.44 -21.26
N ASP A 463 3.69 -19.91 -20.14
CA ASP A 463 3.20 -19.52 -18.83
C ASP A 463 3.44 -18.01 -18.65
N LYS A 464 2.35 -17.22 -18.61
CA LYS A 464 2.39 -15.76 -18.44
C LYS A 464 3.17 -15.31 -17.21
N TRP A 465 3.30 -16.15 -16.20
CA TRP A 465 4.17 -15.90 -15.05
C TRP A 465 5.65 -15.73 -15.46
N SER A 466 6.11 -16.59 -16.38
CA SER A 466 7.49 -16.63 -16.85
C SER A 466 7.84 -15.45 -17.77
N ASP A 467 6.85 -14.87 -18.45
CA ASP A 467 6.99 -13.68 -19.32
C ASP A 467 7.22 -12.38 -18.52
N LEU A 468 6.87 -12.34 -17.23
CA LEU A 468 6.98 -11.12 -16.42
C LEU A 468 8.45 -10.67 -16.25
N PRO A 469 8.77 -9.37 -16.41
CA PRO A 469 10.11 -8.87 -16.15
C PRO A 469 10.46 -9.03 -14.66
N ARG A 470 11.75 -9.06 -14.33
CA ARG A 470 12.24 -9.18 -12.95
C ARG A 470 12.80 -7.83 -12.48
N HIS A 471 12.64 -7.50 -11.19
CA HIS A 471 13.29 -6.33 -10.56
C HIS A 471 14.28 -6.77 -9.48
N PRO A 472 15.58 -6.37 -9.56
CA PRO A 472 16.21 -5.73 -10.72
C PRO A 472 16.24 -6.69 -11.91
N GLU A 473 16.38 -6.16 -13.13
CA GLU A 473 16.45 -6.96 -14.35
C GLU A 473 17.66 -7.91 -14.30
N GLU A 474 18.85 -7.34 -14.11
CA GLU A 474 20.10 -8.07 -13.88
C GLU A 474 20.51 -8.03 -12.40
N VAL A 475 21.03 -9.15 -11.86
CA VAL A 475 21.68 -9.17 -10.54
C VAL A 475 23.18 -8.89 -10.67
N VAL A 476 23.65 -7.87 -9.96
CA VAL A 476 25.05 -7.39 -9.97
C VAL A 476 26.06 -8.51 -9.66
N ASP A 477 27.20 -8.50 -10.35
CA ASP A 477 28.32 -9.45 -10.24
C ASP A 477 27.93 -10.93 -10.39
N THR A 478 26.89 -11.25 -11.18
CA THR A 478 26.49 -12.65 -11.42
C THR A 478 27.61 -13.44 -12.12
N PRO A 479 27.96 -14.66 -11.67
CA PRO A 479 29.01 -15.45 -12.30
C PRO A 479 28.54 -16.04 -13.63
N GLU A 480 29.35 -15.97 -14.68
CA GLU A 480 29.07 -16.61 -15.98
C GLU A 480 29.19 -18.16 -15.94
N LEU A 481 29.96 -18.70 -14.99
CA LEU A 481 30.29 -20.13 -14.92
C LEU A 481 29.59 -20.81 -13.74
N CYS A 482 29.19 -22.07 -13.92
CA CYS A 482 28.51 -22.85 -12.89
C CYS A 482 29.23 -22.80 -11.54
N LEU A 483 28.50 -22.37 -10.50
CA LEU A 483 29.04 -22.09 -9.16
C LEU A 483 29.68 -23.29 -8.42
N VAL A 484 29.52 -24.51 -8.94
CA VAL A 484 30.02 -25.74 -8.30
C VAL A 484 31.25 -26.29 -9.02
N CYS A 485 31.23 -26.39 -10.36
CA CYS A 485 32.33 -26.95 -11.13
C CYS A 485 33.27 -25.90 -11.75
N GLY A 486 32.87 -24.62 -11.77
CA GLY A 486 33.65 -23.53 -12.36
C GLY A 486 33.86 -23.67 -13.87
N ARG A 487 32.83 -24.14 -14.59
CA ARG A 487 32.85 -24.36 -16.03
C ARG A 487 31.54 -23.91 -16.65
N ASP A 488 31.61 -23.63 -17.94
CA ASP A 488 30.52 -23.66 -18.89
C ASP A 488 30.70 -24.94 -19.72
N ASN A 489 29.63 -25.70 -19.89
CA ASN A 489 29.64 -26.94 -20.67
C ASN A 489 29.11 -26.72 -22.11
N GLY A 490 28.72 -25.49 -22.47
CA GLY A 490 28.14 -25.10 -23.76
C GLY A 490 26.64 -25.36 -23.85
N ASP A 491 26.06 -25.03 -24.99
CA ASP A 491 24.61 -25.04 -25.26
C ASP A 491 23.91 -26.39 -24.98
N ASP A 492 24.64 -27.52 -25.04
CA ASP A 492 24.11 -28.87 -24.77
C ASP A 492 23.88 -29.17 -23.26
N ASP A 493 24.47 -28.39 -22.36
CA ASP A 493 24.31 -28.48 -20.89
C ASP A 493 24.42 -27.08 -20.27
N SER A 494 23.62 -26.13 -20.78
CA SER A 494 23.55 -24.78 -20.22
C SER A 494 23.11 -24.83 -18.75
N PRO A 495 23.71 -24.02 -17.86
CA PRO A 495 23.39 -24.06 -16.45
C PRO A 495 21.98 -23.55 -16.15
N LEU A 496 21.33 -24.16 -15.16
CA LEU A 496 20.08 -23.67 -14.58
C LEU A 496 20.35 -22.44 -13.72
N GLU A 497 19.71 -21.33 -14.03
CA GLU A 497 19.80 -20.08 -13.29
C GLU A 497 18.77 -20.00 -12.17
N CYS A 498 19.10 -19.27 -11.10
CA CYS A 498 18.25 -19.12 -9.93
C CYS A 498 17.38 -17.86 -10.04
N GLU A 499 16.05 -17.98 -10.07
CA GLU A 499 15.08 -16.87 -10.23
C GLU A 499 15.34 -15.65 -9.33
N LYS A 500 15.92 -15.85 -8.15
CA LYS A 500 16.28 -14.78 -7.22
C LYS A 500 17.61 -14.07 -7.51
N CYS A 501 18.63 -14.77 -8.02
CA CYS A 501 20.02 -14.30 -7.93
C CYS A 501 20.93 -14.64 -9.11
N ASP A 502 20.33 -15.16 -10.20
CA ASP A 502 20.92 -15.52 -11.50
C ASP A 502 22.13 -16.46 -11.46
N ASN A 503 22.53 -16.93 -10.28
CA ASN A 503 23.65 -17.83 -10.12
C ASN A 503 23.44 -19.14 -10.91
N PRO A 504 24.36 -19.51 -11.83
CA PRO A 504 24.24 -20.69 -12.66
C PRO A 504 24.64 -22.00 -11.95
N TYR A 505 23.86 -23.07 -12.19
CA TYR A 505 24.14 -24.43 -11.73
C TYR A 505 23.81 -25.48 -12.79
N HIS A 506 24.79 -26.29 -13.23
CA HIS A 506 24.47 -27.51 -13.97
C HIS A 506 23.63 -28.46 -13.11
N LEU A 507 22.62 -29.11 -13.71
CA LEU A 507 21.71 -30.04 -13.03
C LEU A 507 22.47 -31.15 -12.29
N GLY A 508 23.52 -31.69 -12.94
CA GLY A 508 24.41 -32.71 -12.39
C GLY A 508 25.31 -32.26 -11.23
N CYS A 509 25.47 -30.95 -11.04
CA CYS A 509 26.30 -30.37 -9.98
C CYS A 509 25.53 -30.06 -8.69
N LEU A 510 24.20 -30.13 -8.71
CA LEU A 510 23.37 -29.95 -7.52
C LEU A 510 23.47 -31.17 -6.59
N ASN A 511 23.05 -31.00 -5.32
CA ASN A 511 23.06 -32.08 -4.33
C ASN A 511 21.72 -32.13 -3.56
N PRO A 512 20.84 -33.10 -3.85
CA PRO A 512 20.99 -34.15 -4.87
C PRO A 512 21.00 -33.58 -6.30
N PRO A 513 21.64 -34.26 -7.27
CA PRO A 513 21.59 -33.86 -8.68
C PRO A 513 20.16 -33.89 -9.22
N LEU A 514 19.81 -32.89 -10.03
CA LEU A 514 18.55 -32.86 -10.76
C LEU A 514 18.65 -33.69 -12.04
N LYS A 515 17.54 -34.29 -12.47
CA LYS A 515 17.45 -35.13 -13.69
C LYS A 515 17.02 -34.35 -14.94
N ALA A 516 16.37 -33.22 -14.73
CA ALA A 516 15.83 -32.29 -15.72
C ALA A 516 15.70 -30.91 -15.05
N ILE A 517 15.47 -29.87 -15.86
CA ILE A 517 15.05 -28.56 -15.35
C ILE A 517 13.71 -28.74 -14.61
N PRO A 518 13.54 -28.19 -13.38
CA PRO A 518 12.26 -28.24 -12.67
C PRO A 518 11.15 -27.50 -13.43
N ASP A 519 9.91 -27.98 -13.28
CA ASP A 519 8.75 -27.20 -13.70
C ASP A 519 8.47 -26.07 -12.68
N GLY A 520 8.29 -24.85 -13.19
CA GLY A 520 8.07 -23.64 -12.38
C GLY A 520 9.34 -23.02 -11.80
N GLU A 521 9.17 -22.12 -10.82
CA GLU A 521 10.27 -21.35 -10.23
C GLU A 521 11.31 -22.23 -9.51
N TRP A 522 12.60 -22.02 -9.82
CA TRP A 522 13.70 -22.67 -9.11
C TRP A 522 14.59 -21.69 -8.34
N PHE A 523 14.92 -22.06 -7.09
CA PHE A 523 15.82 -21.31 -6.22
C PHE A 523 17.03 -22.15 -5.82
N CYS A 524 18.23 -21.57 -5.92
CA CYS A 524 19.44 -22.31 -5.57
C CYS A 524 19.55 -22.57 -4.04
N PRO A 525 20.32 -23.59 -3.61
CA PRO A 525 20.45 -23.98 -2.19
C PRO A 525 21.04 -22.91 -1.26
N LYS A 526 21.54 -21.78 -1.78
CA LYS A 526 21.93 -20.60 -0.99
C LYS A 526 20.72 -19.72 -0.70
N CYS A 527 19.86 -19.49 -1.68
CA CYS A 527 18.66 -18.68 -1.54
C CYS A 527 17.62 -19.36 -0.65
N GLU A 528 17.36 -20.66 -0.85
CA GLU A 528 16.40 -21.43 -0.04
C GLU A 528 16.69 -21.39 1.47
N LYS A 529 17.97 -21.33 1.86
CA LYS A 529 18.39 -21.26 3.28
C LYS A 529 18.06 -19.93 3.96
N THR A 530 17.91 -18.85 3.19
CA THR A 530 17.66 -17.51 3.73
C THR A 530 16.61 -16.77 2.88
N PRO A 531 15.32 -17.15 2.98
CA PRO A 531 14.23 -16.47 2.28
C PRO A 531 14.21 -14.96 2.55
N GLY A 532 14.11 -14.17 1.47
CA GLY A 532 14.07 -12.70 1.57
C GLY A 532 15.40 -12.02 1.95
N ALA A 533 16.53 -12.74 1.94
CA ALA A 533 17.85 -12.09 2.06
C ALA A 533 18.12 -11.09 0.92
N ALA A 534 18.96 -10.08 1.17
CA ALA A 534 19.38 -9.10 0.19
C ALA A 534 19.97 -9.73 -1.10
N LEU A 535 19.76 -9.04 -2.23
CA LEU A 535 20.42 -9.35 -3.49
C LEU A 535 21.90 -8.94 -3.45
N ARG A 536 22.71 -9.49 -4.37
CA ARG A 536 24.14 -9.11 -4.47
C ARG A 536 24.27 -7.64 -4.85
N GLY A 537 25.28 -6.96 -4.31
CA GLY A 537 25.44 -5.51 -4.42
C GLY A 537 24.69 -4.73 -3.34
N TYR A 538 23.63 -5.29 -2.74
CA TYR A 538 22.83 -4.63 -1.70
C TYR A 538 23.09 -5.21 -0.31
N THR A 539 22.91 -4.38 0.72
CA THR A 539 23.02 -4.78 2.13
C THR A 539 21.72 -4.46 2.85
N ALA A 540 21.03 -5.48 3.38
CA ALA A 540 19.85 -5.27 4.21
C ALA A 540 20.30 -4.78 5.60
N PRO A 541 19.67 -3.74 6.16
CA PRO A 541 19.94 -3.34 7.53
C PRO A 541 19.45 -4.41 8.51
N SER A 542 20.18 -4.60 9.61
CA SER A 542 19.73 -5.44 10.72
C SER A 542 18.93 -4.61 11.73
N TYR A 543 17.80 -5.13 12.21
CA TYR A 543 17.05 -4.48 13.28
C TYR A 543 17.77 -4.62 14.64
N ALA A 544 18.75 -3.73 14.88
CA ALA A 544 19.42 -3.64 16.17
C ALA A 544 18.50 -2.91 17.17
N LYS A 545 18.31 -3.49 18.37
CA LYS A 545 17.68 -2.76 19.49
C LYS A 545 18.52 -1.54 19.83
N SER A 546 18.06 -0.35 19.44
CA SER A 546 18.61 0.88 19.97
C SER A 546 18.42 0.88 21.49
N ALA A 547 19.55 0.88 22.22
CA ALA A 547 19.51 1.05 23.66
C ALA A 547 18.86 2.42 23.95
N SER A 548 17.88 2.45 24.85
CA SER A 548 17.03 3.61 25.09
C SER A 548 17.83 4.85 25.51
N GLY A 549 18.20 5.68 24.54
CA GLY A 549 18.90 6.93 24.74
C GLY A 549 17.94 8.02 25.20
N SER A 550 17.88 8.27 26.51
CA SER A 550 17.22 9.45 27.07
C SER A 550 18.05 10.71 26.81
N GLY A 551 18.09 11.15 25.55
CA GLY A 551 18.73 12.39 25.11
C GLY A 551 17.68 13.33 24.51
N ALA A 552 17.31 14.37 25.25
CA ALA A 552 16.47 15.43 24.72
C ALA A 552 17.28 16.32 23.76
N PRO A 553 16.88 16.50 22.48
CA PRO A 553 17.46 17.52 21.62
C PRO A 553 16.97 18.91 22.03
N ASP A 554 17.88 19.88 21.98
CA ASP A 554 17.61 21.27 22.34
C ASP A 554 16.64 21.94 21.35
N SER A 555 15.71 22.75 21.85
CA SER A 555 14.61 23.30 21.07
C SER A 555 14.99 24.63 20.39
N SER A 556 15.51 24.58 19.16
CA SER A 556 15.56 25.75 18.28
C SER A 556 15.59 25.37 16.80
N ALA A 557 15.11 26.27 15.93
CA ALA A 557 14.97 26.14 14.47
C ALA A 557 13.96 25.08 13.98
N MET A 558 12.67 25.46 14.01
CA MET A 558 11.72 25.04 12.96
C MET A 558 11.64 26.19 11.95
N ASP A 559 12.18 26.00 10.75
CA ASP A 559 11.91 26.90 9.63
C ASP A 559 10.57 26.48 8.98
N GLU A 560 9.65 27.45 8.86
CA GLU A 560 8.34 27.27 8.23
C GLU A 560 8.50 27.51 6.70
N ASP A 561 8.47 26.45 5.89
CA ASP A 561 8.42 26.56 4.41
C ASP A 561 7.03 27.10 3.96
N GLU A 562 6.88 28.42 3.92
CA GLU A 562 5.71 29.11 3.36
C GLU A 562 5.68 29.08 1.82
N GLU A 563 4.50 28.85 1.23
CA GLU A 563 4.29 28.94 -0.23
C GLU A 563 4.37 30.40 -0.74
N ASP A 564 5.21 30.67 -1.74
CA ASP A 564 5.40 32.03 -2.31
C ASP A 564 4.17 32.54 -3.08
N GLY A 565 3.50 33.53 -2.49
CA GLY A 565 2.28 34.16 -2.99
C GLY A 565 2.45 35.60 -3.52
N THR A 566 3.22 35.80 -4.59
CA THR A 566 3.14 36.97 -5.51
C THR A 566 3.24 38.39 -4.92
N LYS A 567 4.42 39.03 -5.06
CA LYS A 567 4.60 40.47 -4.77
C LYS A 567 3.93 41.38 -5.82
N LYS A 568 2.97 42.21 -5.40
CA LYS A 568 2.64 43.50 -6.06
C LYS A 568 2.97 44.68 -5.13
N GLY A 569 3.74 45.64 -5.64
CA GLY A 569 4.37 46.67 -4.82
C GLY A 569 3.44 47.80 -4.34
N GLY A 570 3.57 48.16 -3.06
CA GLY A 570 2.99 49.35 -2.43
C GLY A 570 4.07 50.42 -2.15
N ARG A 571 3.84 51.67 -2.56
CA ARG A 571 4.86 52.72 -2.72
C ARG A 571 4.93 53.65 -1.50
N GLY A 572 6.06 53.69 -0.78
CA GLY A 572 6.31 54.57 0.37
C GLY A 572 7.56 55.47 0.21
N LYS A 573 7.39 56.80 0.25
CA LYS A 573 8.44 57.81 -0.01
C LYS A 573 9.40 58.02 1.18
N ARG A 574 10.70 58.32 0.91
CA ARG A 574 11.36 59.59 1.34
C ARG A 574 12.81 59.81 0.81
N LYS A 575 13.00 60.99 0.18
CA LYS A 575 14.18 61.90 0.13
C LYS A 575 15.61 61.41 -0.24
N ALA A 576 15.95 61.64 -1.52
CA ALA A 576 16.85 62.71 -2.01
C ALA A 576 18.38 62.71 -1.74
N SER A 577 19.12 62.17 -2.73
CA SER A 577 20.41 62.61 -3.30
C SER A 577 20.60 61.90 -4.67
N SER A 578 21.44 62.31 -5.64
CA SER A 578 22.02 63.62 -6.01
C SER A 578 22.46 63.60 -7.51
N GLU A 579 22.97 64.73 -8.02
CA GLU A 579 23.81 64.93 -9.24
C GLU A 579 23.52 64.22 -10.60
N ALA A 580 23.01 65.05 -11.52
CA ALA A 580 23.60 65.40 -12.83
C ALA A 580 23.97 64.35 -13.91
N GLY A 581 23.33 64.49 -15.09
CA GLY A 581 24.09 64.58 -16.36
C GLY A 581 23.51 63.91 -17.62
N LYS A 582 22.97 64.72 -18.55
CA LYS A 582 22.85 64.50 -20.03
C LYS A 582 22.18 63.19 -20.52
N GLY A 583 21.02 63.21 -21.19
CA GLY A 583 20.87 63.56 -22.63
C GLY A 583 20.73 62.27 -23.47
N SER A 584 19.90 62.12 -24.51
CA SER A 584 19.10 63.07 -25.30
C SER A 584 17.77 62.45 -25.81
N LYS A 585 17.04 63.12 -26.72
CA LYS A 585 15.66 62.80 -27.13
C LYS A 585 15.56 62.28 -28.58
N LYS A 586 14.37 61.69 -28.87
CA LYS A 586 13.73 61.44 -30.20
C LYS A 586 14.22 60.17 -30.92
N LYS A 587 13.37 59.51 -31.72
CA LYS A 587 12.21 60.03 -32.47
C LYS A 587 11.07 59.00 -32.58
N LYS A 588 9.82 59.47 -32.65
CA LYS A 588 8.69 58.68 -33.19
C LYS A 588 8.87 58.49 -34.69
N GLN A 589 8.60 57.30 -35.19
CA GLN A 589 7.37 57.08 -35.96
C GLN A 589 6.74 55.75 -35.52
#